data_AF-A0ABD3TZQ0-F1
#
_entry.id   AF-A0ABD3TZQ0-F1
#
_cell.length_a   1.000
_cell.length_b   1.000
_cell.length_c   1.000
_cell.angle_alpha   90.00
_cell.angle_beta   90.00
_cell.angle_gamma   90.00
#
_symmetry.space_group_name_H-M   'P 1'
#
loop_
_entity.id
_entity.type
_entity.pdbx_description
1 polymer ?
#
loop_
_entity_poly.entity_id
_entity_poly.type
_entity_poly.pdbx_seq_one_letter_code
_entity_poly.pdbx_strand_id
1 'polypeptide(L)'
;MVPSCKSFKNVLDAVGEPLIKAKLQFFVPVARITLPFLEAYQTDKPMLPFLATDLGVLVKDLMSRYLKPEIMSTANSVTALVSIVFDNKENFIDAGKVNVGFSASQTL
;
A
#
# COMPACT_ATOMS: atom_id res chain seq x y z
N MET A 1 2.43 -27.46 26.22
CA MET A 1 3.73 -26.94 25.75
C MET A 1 3.44 -25.69 24.92
N VAL A 2 3.98 -24.52 25.30
CA VAL A 2 3.82 -23.30 24.51
C VAL A 2 4.89 -23.29 23.41
N PRO A 3 4.55 -23.05 22.13
CA PRO A 3 5.54 -22.98 21.06
C PRO A 3 6.60 -21.91 21.36
N SER A 4 7.89 -22.22 21.15
CA SER A 4 9.01 -21.31 21.49
C SER A 4 9.64 -20.61 20.28
N CYS A 5 9.15 -20.91 19.08
CA CYS A 5 9.71 -20.40 17.84
C CYS A 5 9.49 -18.89 17.67
N LYS A 6 10.35 -18.25 16.88
CA LYS A 6 10.32 -16.79 16.65
C LYS A 6 8.99 -16.31 16.06
N SER A 7 8.42 -17.07 15.12
CA SER A 7 7.13 -16.73 14.51
C SER A 7 5.99 -16.68 15.54
N PHE A 8 5.95 -17.65 16.46
CA PHE A 8 4.96 -17.66 17.54
C PHE A 8 5.10 -16.44 18.45
N LYS A 9 6.32 -16.10 18.87
CA LYS A 9 6.59 -14.91 19.70
C LYS A 9 6.12 -13.63 19.01
N ASN A 10 6.43 -13.46 17.73
CA ASN A 10 6.00 -12.28 16.96
C ASN A 10 4.48 -12.16 16.92
N VAL A 11 3.76 -13.27 16.71
CA VAL A 11 2.29 -13.25 16.69
C VAL A 11 1.73 -12.97 18.09
N LEU A 12 2.32 -13.55 19.14
CA LEU A 12 1.92 -13.31 20.53
C LEU A 12 2.06 -11.83 20.89
N ASP A 13 3.21 -11.23 20.57
CA ASP A 13 3.48 -9.81 20.81
C ASP A 13 2.51 -8.93 20.01
N ALA A 14 2.25 -9.27 18.74
CA ALA A 14 1.32 -8.54 17.88
C ALA A 14 -0.12 -8.61 18.40
N VAL A 15 -0.59 -9.76 18.89
CA VAL A 15 -1.95 -9.92 19.44
C VAL A 15 -2.13 -9.08 20.71
N GLY A 16 -1.07 -8.90 21.50
CA GLY A 16 -1.07 -8.01 22.68
C GLY A 16 -1.02 -6.52 22.35
N GLU A 17 -0.73 -6.14 21.11
CA GLU A 17 -0.60 -4.74 20.72
C GLU A 17 -1.97 -4.08 20.51
N PRO A 18 -2.30 -2.96 21.18
CA PRO A 18 -3.60 -2.31 21.08
C PRO A 18 -4.02 -1.92 19.65
N LEU A 19 -3.04 -1.57 18.80
CA LEU A 19 -3.27 -1.05 17.45
C LEU A 19 -3.10 -2.10 16.34
N ILE A 20 -2.92 -3.38 16.68
CA ILE A 20 -2.66 -4.42 15.67
C ILE A 20 -3.76 -4.50 14.62
N LYS A 21 -5.03 -4.35 15.03
CA LYS A 21 -6.16 -4.36 14.10
C LYS A 21 -6.08 -3.21 13.10
N ALA A 22 -5.76 -2.00 13.57
CA ALA A 22 -5.60 -0.83 12.69
C ALA A 22 -4.41 -1.01 11.73
N LYS A 23 -3.28 -1.52 12.23
CA LYS A 23 -2.11 -1.85 11.40
C LYS A 23 -2.45 -2.87 10.30
N LEU A 24 -3.15 -3.94 10.64
CA LEU A 24 -3.55 -4.96 9.65
C LEU A 24 -4.56 -4.39 8.64
N GLN A 25 -5.53 -3.60 9.08
CA GLN A 25 -6.51 -2.96 8.19
C GLN A 25 -5.87 -1.98 7.22
N PHE A 26 -4.83 -1.26 7.63
CA PHE A 26 -4.06 -0.38 6.74
C PHE A 26 -3.46 -1.13 5.55
N PHE A 27 -3.03 -2.38 5.74
CA PHE A 27 -2.47 -3.23 4.68
C PHE A 27 -3.53 -3.82 3.76
N VAL A 28 -4.80 -3.92 4.17
CA VAL A 28 -5.85 -4.52 3.33
C VAL A 28 -6.03 -3.76 2.00
N PRO A 29 -6.16 -2.42 1.97
CA PRO A 29 -6.20 -1.68 0.71
C PRO A 29 -4.91 -1.80 -0.11
N VAL A 30 -3.73 -1.82 0.53
CA VAL A 30 -2.44 -2.03 -0.17
C VAL A 30 -2.48 -3.37 -0.91
N ALA A 31 -2.82 -4.44 -0.20
CA ALA A 31 -2.88 -5.79 -0.75
C ALA A 31 -3.89 -5.89 -1.89
N ARG A 32 -5.06 -5.25 -1.77
CA ARG A 32 -6.07 -5.20 -2.85
C ARG A 32 -5.56 -4.51 -4.12
N ILE A 33 -4.74 -3.47 -3.99
CA ILE A 33 -4.12 -2.80 -5.14
C ILE A 33 -3.01 -3.67 -5.74
N THR A 34 -2.21 -4.34 -4.91
CA THR A 34 -1.06 -5.13 -5.38
C THR A 34 -1.45 -6.51 -5.96
N LEU A 35 -2.53 -7.11 -5.47
CA LEU A 35 -2.92 -8.49 -5.82
C LEU A 35 -3.12 -8.72 -7.33
N PRO A 36 -3.86 -7.87 -8.09
CA PRO A 36 -4.04 -8.11 -9.53
C PRO A 36 -2.73 -8.11 -10.32
N PHE A 37 -1.78 -7.25 -9.93
CA PHE A 37 -0.44 -7.24 -10.52
C PHE A 37 0.29 -8.56 -10.22
N LEU A 38 0.29 -9.02 -8.97
CA LEU A 38 0.94 -10.29 -8.63
C LEU A 38 0.31 -11.47 -9.37
N GLU A 39 -1.01 -11.54 -9.43
CA GLU A 39 -1.74 -12.60 -10.16
C GLU A 39 -1.42 -12.59 -11.66
N ALA A 40 -1.21 -11.42 -12.27
CA ALA A 40 -0.82 -11.33 -13.66
C ALA A 40 0.64 -11.80 -13.88
N TYR A 41 1.57 -11.40 -13.00
CA TYR A 41 3.01 -11.58 -13.19
C TYR A 41 3.61 -12.84 -12.55
N GLN A 42 2.88 -13.54 -11.67
CA GLN A 42 3.27 -14.83 -11.08
C GLN A 42 2.68 -16.00 -11.87
N THR A 43 2.80 -15.95 -13.21
CA THR A 43 2.32 -16.97 -14.13
C THR A 43 3.36 -17.23 -15.23
N ASP A 44 3.22 -18.33 -15.97
CA ASP A 44 4.12 -18.66 -17.10
C ASP A 44 3.85 -17.84 -18.37
N LYS A 45 2.96 -16.84 -18.31
CA LYS A 45 2.67 -15.97 -19.45
C LYS A 45 3.83 -15.00 -19.69
N PRO A 46 4.13 -14.63 -20.94
CA PRO A 46 5.19 -13.69 -21.26
C PRO A 46 4.78 -12.25 -20.94
N MET A 47 4.68 -11.91 -19.65
CA MET A 47 4.20 -10.60 -19.17
C MET A 47 5.26 -9.50 -19.20
N LEU A 48 6.53 -9.85 -19.43
CA LEU A 48 7.66 -8.92 -19.44
C LEU A 48 7.44 -7.67 -20.32
N PRO A 49 6.83 -7.74 -21.53
CA PRO A 49 6.58 -6.56 -22.36
C PRO A 49 5.65 -5.53 -21.71
N PHE A 50 4.80 -5.94 -20.76
CA PHE A 50 3.83 -5.07 -20.08
C PHE A 50 4.35 -4.54 -18.73
N LEU A 51 5.46 -5.09 -18.23
CA LEU A 51 5.94 -4.90 -16.86
C LEU A 51 6.08 -3.43 -16.46
N ALA A 52 6.72 -2.63 -17.30
CA ALA A 52 6.97 -1.22 -16.98
C ALA A 52 5.67 -0.41 -16.86
N THR A 53 4.72 -0.67 -17.77
CA THR A 53 3.43 0.01 -17.80
C THR A 53 2.58 -0.37 -16.59
N ASP A 54 2.44 -1.67 -16.32
CA ASP A 54 1.61 -2.17 -15.23
C ASP A 54 2.21 -1.81 -13.86
N LEU A 55 3.54 -1.83 -13.75
CA LEU A 55 4.22 -1.36 -12.53
C LEU A 55 4.00 0.14 -12.33
N GLY A 56 3.98 0.93 -13.39
CA GLY A 56 3.63 2.35 -13.35
C GLY A 56 2.20 2.59 -12.83
N VAL A 57 1.24 1.78 -13.27
CA VAL A 57 -0.14 1.82 -12.77
C VAL A 57 -0.19 1.44 -11.29
N LEU A 58 0.45 0.34 -10.90
CA LEU A 58 0.52 -0.12 -9.51
C LEU A 58 1.09 0.97 -8.58
N VAL A 59 2.22 1.56 -8.96
CA VAL A 59 2.86 2.63 -8.16
C VAL A 59 1.95 3.87 -8.09
N LYS A 60 1.31 4.24 -9.20
CA LYS A 60 0.37 5.38 -9.24
C LYS A 60 -0.82 5.17 -8.31
N ASP A 61 -1.41 3.98 -8.30
CA ASP A 61 -2.54 3.65 -7.43
C ASP A 61 -2.14 3.65 -5.95
N LEU A 62 -0.95 3.13 -5.63
CA LEU A 62 -0.40 3.17 -4.27
C LEU A 62 -0.14 4.61 -3.80
N MET A 63 0.44 5.45 -4.66
CA MET A 63 0.74 6.85 -4.36
C MET A 63 -0.52 7.71 -4.20
N SER A 64 -1.56 7.45 -4.99
CA SER A 64 -2.84 8.17 -4.96
C SER A 64 -3.58 8.06 -3.63
N ARG A 65 -3.19 7.13 -2.75
CA ARG A 65 -3.73 7.01 -1.39
C ARG A 65 -3.21 8.08 -0.43
N TYR A 66 -2.08 8.70 -0.74
CA TYR A 66 -1.39 9.61 0.18
C TYR A 66 -1.15 10.99 -0.43
N LEU A 67 -1.04 11.08 -1.75
CA LEU A 67 -0.84 12.34 -2.45
C LEU A 67 -2.18 12.95 -2.85
N LYS A 68 -2.23 14.27 -2.86
CA LYS A 68 -3.44 14.99 -3.29
C LYS A 68 -3.73 14.71 -4.77
N PRO A 69 -5.01 14.65 -5.18
CA PRO A 69 -5.40 14.40 -6.57
C PRO A 69 -4.74 15.35 -7.58
N GLU A 70 -4.55 16.62 -7.22
CA GLU A 70 -3.86 17.61 -8.05
C GLU A 70 -2.41 17.21 -8.35
N ILE A 71 -1.69 16.62 -7.40
CA ILE A 71 -0.32 16.12 -7.60
C ILE A 71 -0.34 14.86 -8.46
N MET A 72 -1.31 13.97 -8.25
CA MET A 72 -1.42 12.76 -9.07
C MET A 72 -1.85 13.04 -10.51
N SER A 73 -2.56 14.15 -10.74
CA SER A 73 -2.97 14.59 -12.08
C SER A 73 -1.80 14.99 -12.97
N THR A 74 -0.68 15.43 -12.38
CA THR A 74 0.55 15.78 -13.12
C THR A 74 1.38 14.54 -13.48
N ALA A 75 1.12 13.39 -12.86
CA ALA A 75 1.79 12.12 -13.16
C ALA A 75 1.15 11.40 -14.35
N ASN A 76 1.37 11.94 -15.55
CA ASN A 76 0.85 11.42 -16.83
C ASN A 76 1.79 10.43 -17.54
N SER A 77 2.97 10.19 -16.98
CA SER A 77 3.98 9.25 -17.50
C SER A 77 4.75 8.60 -16.34
N VAL A 78 5.43 7.49 -16.62
CA VAL A 78 6.28 6.81 -15.62
C VAL A 78 7.38 7.75 -15.11
N THR A 79 8.01 8.53 -15.99
CA THR A 79 9.04 9.50 -15.61
C THR A 79 8.48 10.59 -14.70
N ALA A 80 7.29 11.13 -15.02
CA ALA A 80 6.64 12.12 -14.16
C ALA A 80 6.26 11.54 -12.80
N LEU A 81 5.79 10.29 -12.76
CA LEU A 81 5.45 9.57 -11.52
C LEU A 81 6.66 9.40 -10.60
N VAL A 82 7.80 8.97 -11.16
CA VAL A 82 9.06 8.76 -10.40
C VAL A 82 9.70 10.09 -9.97
N SER A 83 9.39 11.19 -10.66
CA SER A 83 9.93 12.52 -10.35
C SER A 83 9.17 13.25 -9.23
N ILE A 84 8.10 12.66 -8.69
CA ILE A 84 7.37 13.27 -7.57
C ILE A 84 8.28 13.32 -6.34
N VAL A 85 8.51 14.53 -5.83
CA VAL A 85 9.30 14.77 -4.62
C VAL A 85 8.40 14.65 -3.39
N PHE A 86 8.79 13.79 -2.44
CA PHE A 86 8.03 13.49 -1.23
C PHE A 86 8.37 14.40 -0.03
N ASP A 87 9.33 15.32 -0.18
CA ASP A 87 9.77 16.22 0.89
C ASP A 87 8.76 17.35 1.17
N ASN A 88 7.92 17.69 0.19
CA ASN A 88 6.89 18.71 0.37
C ASN A 88 5.62 18.11 0.99
N LYS A 89 5.42 18.35 2.29
CA LYS A 89 4.22 17.91 3.04
C LYS A 89 2.91 18.45 2.47
N GLU A 90 2.94 19.57 1.76
CA GLU A 90 1.73 20.14 1.13
C GLU A 90 1.21 19.28 -0.02
N ASN A 91 2.02 18.36 -0.56
CA ASN A 91 1.62 17.45 -1.62
C ASN A 91 0.74 16.29 -1.10
N PHE A 92 0.71 16.07 0.21
CA PHE A 92 -0.01 14.96 0.82
C PHE A 92 -1.42 15.34 1.22
N ILE A 93 -2.33 14.36 1.19
CA ILE A 93 -3.64 14.52 1.81
C ILE A 93 -3.49 14.65 3.33
N ASP A 94 -4.51 15.23 3.95
CA ASP A 94 -4.58 15.27 5.42
C ASP A 94 -4.56 13.86 6.01
N ALA A 95 -3.83 13.67 7.10
CA ALA A 95 -3.67 12.37 7.74
C ALA A 95 -5.02 11.76 8.18
N GLY A 96 -5.99 12.58 8.59
CA GLY A 96 -7.35 12.14 8.94
C GLY A 96 -8.19 11.73 7.73
N LYS A 97 -7.77 12.07 6.51
CA LYS A 97 -8.40 11.66 5.25
C LYS A 97 -7.77 10.41 4.63
N VAL A 98 -6.65 9.92 5.18
CA VAL A 98 -6.02 8.69 4.70
C VAL A 98 -6.94 7.50 4.97
N ASN A 99 -7.29 6.78 3.90
CA ASN A 99 -8.06 5.55 4.05
C ASN A 99 -7.21 4.44 4.69
N VAL A 100 -7.44 4.23 5.98
CA VAL A 100 -6.82 3.20 6.83
C VAL A 100 -7.62 1.88 6.89
N GLY A 101 -8.67 1.75 6.08
CA GLY A 101 -9.56 0.59 6.06
C GLY A 101 -10.76 0.73 7.01
N PHE A 102 -11.87 0.06 6.66
CA PHE A 102 -13.18 0.22 7.31
C PHE A 102 -13.18 -0.07 8.82
N SER A 103 -12.43 -1.08 9.28
CA SER A 103 -12.42 -1.44 10.71
C SER A 103 -11.45 -0.58 11.54
N ALA A 104 -10.56 0.20 10.92
CA ALA A 104 -9.67 1.10 11.65
C ALA A 104 -10.42 2.36 12.13
N SER A 105 -11.38 2.84 11.35
CA SER A 105 -12.24 4.00 11.68
C SER A 105 -13.16 3.78 12.89
N GLN A 106 -13.33 2.53 13.31
CA GLN A 106 -14.22 2.13 14.41
C GLN A 106 -13.47 1.93 15.75
N THR A 107 -12.13 1.94 15.71
CA THR A 107 -11.25 1.62 16.86
C THR A 107 -10.47 2.85 17.34
N LEU A 108 -10.31 3.87 16.50
CA LEU A 108 -9.76 5.19 16.84
C LEU A 108 -10.88 6.13 17.30
#